data_AF-A0A354RDQ3-F1
#
_entry.id   AF-A0A354RDQ3-F1
#
_cell.length_a   1.000
_cell.length_b   1.000
_cell.length_c   1.000
_cell.angle_alpha   90.00
_cell.angle_beta   90.00
_cell.angle_gamma   90.00
#
_symmetry.space_group_name_H-M   'P 1'
#
loop_
_entity.id
_entity.type
_entity.pdbx_description
1 polymer ?
#
loop_
_entity_poly.entity_id
_entity_poly.type
_entity_poly.pdbx_seq_one_letter_code
_entity_poly.pdbx_strand_id
1 'polypeptide(L)'
;MMTPNETMNLRELIKASAGSGKTYQLTDRFIYLMLMGSDPASIVALTFSRKAAGEFFDAILRKLAEAAKDPKAREALELKFGLKIPSSMIREKISSLLQSMNRLTLGTLDSFFFSMLSSAPLEYGLAVGFDLMDEASIRERWSDCLKRCFEESLNESTLLIDAFSRARKLQEDREFFPWVMELALSFRDLLDQCPNSDAWGAVEDLWPDSASWKQIPEGYDLSGDSARCRELLQNQEIEVVPELSGERVRNALENAIREFETWVPGANDRRSGTVFAQLLKASMDGHSSLSISYYGKDYRFSGEWVSAVRRMSGHIIREELRICGIRTKGMHALLSKV
;
A
#
# COMPACT_ATOMS: atom_id res chain seq x y z
N MET A 1 -13.49 21.43 33.26
CA MET A 1 -14.33 21.30 34.46
C MET A 1 -15.77 21.44 34.00
N MET A 2 -16.59 20.41 34.14
CA MET A 2 -18.04 20.49 33.83
C MET A 2 -18.75 21.15 35.00
N THR A 3 -19.63 22.10 34.72
CA THR A 3 -20.45 22.81 35.70
C THR A 3 -21.77 22.05 35.96
N PRO A 4 -22.39 22.16 37.16
CA PRO A 4 -23.44 21.24 37.59
C PRO A 4 -24.84 21.42 36.97
N ASN A 5 -24.99 22.08 35.82
CA ASN A 5 -26.33 22.35 35.25
C ASN A 5 -26.41 22.42 33.72
N GLU A 6 -25.43 21.85 33.00
CA GLU A 6 -25.55 21.70 31.55
C GLU A 6 -26.38 20.45 31.24
N THR A 7 -27.59 20.66 30.72
CA THR A 7 -28.34 19.63 29.98
C THR A 7 -27.38 18.88 29.07
N MET A 8 -27.25 17.56 29.26
CA MET A 8 -26.41 16.72 28.40
C MET A 8 -26.69 17.04 26.93
N ASN A 9 -25.72 17.62 26.25
CA ASN A 9 -25.81 17.77 24.81
C ASN A 9 -25.84 16.37 24.20
N LEU A 10 -26.82 16.13 23.32
CA LEU A 10 -26.98 14.86 22.58
C LEU A 10 -25.73 14.52 21.76
N ARG A 11 -24.93 15.53 21.40
CA ARG A 11 -23.66 15.39 20.68
C ARG A 11 -22.62 16.25 21.36
N GLU A 12 -21.55 15.63 21.81
CA GLU A 12 -20.45 16.30 22.49
C GLU A 12 -19.13 15.90 21.81
N LEU A 13 -18.32 16.90 21.44
CA LEU A 13 -16.99 16.67 20.90
C LEU A 13 -15.94 17.01 21.95
N ILE A 14 -15.30 15.98 22.49
CA ILE A 14 -14.19 16.13 23.42
C ILE A 14 -12.89 16.25 22.61
N LYS A 15 -12.46 17.50 22.35
CA LYS A 15 -11.13 17.77 21.81
C LYS A 15 -10.10 17.61 22.91
N ALA A 16 -9.02 16.90 22.62
CA ALA A 16 -7.96 16.75 23.60
C ALA A 16 -6.62 16.40 22.97
N SER A 17 -5.53 16.90 23.55
CA SER A 17 -4.14 16.58 23.18
C SER A 17 -3.63 15.34 23.93
N ALA A 18 -2.41 14.86 23.66
CA ALA A 18 -1.78 13.82 24.48
C ALA A 18 -1.75 14.24 25.97
N GLY A 19 -2.06 13.33 26.90
CA GLY A 19 -2.04 13.59 28.35
C GLY A 19 -3.19 14.43 28.93
N SER A 20 -4.16 14.87 28.13
CA SER A 20 -5.24 15.79 28.56
C SER A 20 -6.47 15.13 29.22
N GLY A 21 -6.38 13.85 29.59
CA GLY A 21 -7.43 13.18 30.36
C GLY A 21 -8.67 12.72 29.58
N LYS A 22 -8.56 12.41 28.28
CA LYS A 22 -9.67 11.87 27.47
C LYS A 22 -10.33 10.65 28.07
N THR A 23 -9.50 9.67 28.46
CA THR A 23 -9.97 8.44 29.09
C THR A 23 -10.75 8.76 30.37
N TYR A 24 -10.25 9.70 31.17
CA TYR A 24 -10.92 10.13 32.39
C TYR A 24 -12.30 10.75 32.12
N GLN A 25 -12.41 11.61 31.11
CA GLN A 25 -13.70 12.21 30.71
C GLN A 25 -14.69 11.18 30.16
N LEU A 26 -14.23 10.24 29.31
CA LEU A 26 -15.07 9.14 28.83
C LEU A 26 -15.53 8.24 29.98
N THR A 27 -14.68 7.99 30.97
CA THR A 27 -15.00 7.13 32.12
C THR A 27 -16.06 7.80 32.97
N ASP A 28 -15.91 9.10 33.22
CA ASP A 28 -16.92 9.92 33.89
C ASP A 28 -18.24 9.90 33.16
N ARG A 29 -18.19 10.00 31.83
CA ARG A 29 -19.38 10.01 30.99
C ARG A 29 -20.17 8.71 31.09
N PHE A 30 -19.47 7.58 31.04
CA PHE A 30 -20.05 6.25 31.17
C PHE A 30 -20.70 6.06 32.55
N ILE A 31 -19.97 6.41 33.61
CA ILE A 31 -20.48 6.30 34.99
C ILE A 31 -21.69 7.20 35.20
N TYR A 32 -21.65 8.43 34.69
CA TYR A 32 -22.79 9.35 34.75
C TYR A 32 -24.04 8.77 34.10
N LEU A 33 -23.93 8.22 32.88
CA LEU A 33 -25.04 7.60 32.17
C LEU A 33 -25.64 6.42 32.95
N MET A 34 -24.79 5.57 33.55
CA MET A 34 -25.22 4.47 34.40
C MET A 34 -25.96 4.96 35.65
N LEU A 35 -25.44 5.99 36.32
CA LEU A 35 -26.05 6.58 37.51
C LEU A 35 -27.41 7.22 37.20
N MET A 36 -27.56 7.79 36.00
CA MET A 36 -28.85 8.31 35.50
C MET A 36 -29.86 7.22 35.12
N GLY A 37 -29.51 5.93 35.24
CA GLY A 37 -30.43 4.81 35.05
C GLY A 37 -30.24 4.04 33.75
N SER A 38 -29.28 4.42 32.89
CA SER A 38 -29.00 3.67 31.67
C SER A 38 -28.49 2.25 32.01
N ASP A 39 -29.01 1.24 31.30
CA ASP A 39 -28.45 -0.11 31.34
C ASP A 39 -27.03 -0.07 30.76
N PRO A 40 -25.99 -0.56 31.47
CA PRO A 40 -24.63 -0.61 30.93
C PRO A 40 -24.53 -1.28 29.56
N ALA A 41 -25.37 -2.29 29.28
CA ALA A 41 -25.39 -3.00 28.00
C ALA A 41 -25.92 -2.14 26.84
N SER A 42 -26.68 -1.08 27.14
CA SER A 42 -27.21 -0.14 26.14
C SER A 42 -26.20 0.94 25.73
N ILE A 43 -25.09 1.07 26.45
CA ILE A 43 -24.05 2.07 26.18
C ILE A 43 -22.99 1.48 25.26
N VAL A 44 -22.84 2.08 24.08
CA VAL A 44 -21.83 1.70 23.09
C VAL A 44 -20.58 2.57 23.26
N ALA A 45 -19.44 1.94 23.60
CA ALA A 45 -18.15 2.59 23.80
C ALA A 45 -17.07 1.92 22.94
N LEU A 46 -16.64 2.60 21.88
CA LEU A 46 -15.77 2.03 20.85
C LEU A 46 -14.39 2.70 20.85
N THR A 47 -13.36 1.93 20.52
CA THR A 47 -11.97 2.40 20.37
C THR A 47 -11.26 1.68 19.21
N PHE A 48 -10.02 2.06 18.93
CA PHE A 48 -9.21 1.44 17.88
C PHE A 48 -8.40 0.22 18.36
N SER A 49 -8.24 0.01 19.67
CA SER A 49 -7.43 -1.11 20.16
C SER A 49 -8.07 -1.85 21.33
N ARG A 50 -7.87 -3.17 21.38
CA ARG A 50 -8.32 -4.02 22.49
C ARG A 50 -7.72 -3.59 23.82
N LYS A 51 -6.46 -3.13 23.81
CA LYS A 51 -5.78 -2.61 25.00
C LYS A 51 -6.48 -1.36 25.55
N ALA A 52 -6.82 -0.40 24.70
CA ALA A 52 -7.52 0.80 25.14
C ALA A 52 -8.94 0.48 25.67
N ALA A 53 -9.61 -0.53 25.10
CA ALA A 53 -10.90 -1.00 25.62
C ALA A 53 -10.74 -1.58 27.04
N GLY A 54 -9.73 -2.43 27.26
CA GLY A 54 -9.41 -2.98 28.58
C GLY A 54 -9.07 -1.89 29.60
N GLU A 55 -8.19 -0.95 29.24
CA GLU A 55 -7.84 0.19 30.10
C GLU A 55 -9.06 1.06 30.44
N PHE A 56 -9.97 1.24 29.49
CA PHE A 56 -11.19 2.00 29.69
C PHE A 56 -12.15 1.30 30.66
N PHE A 57 -12.35 0.00 30.50
CA PHE A 57 -13.17 -0.81 31.41
C PHE A 57 -12.59 -0.83 32.83
N ASP A 58 -11.28 -1.04 32.96
CA ASP A 58 -10.57 -1.00 34.23
C ASP A 58 -10.73 0.34 34.93
N ALA A 59 -10.65 1.45 34.17
CA ALA A 59 -10.84 2.79 34.72
C ALA A 59 -12.26 2.99 35.28
N ILE A 60 -13.29 2.48 34.61
CA ILE A 60 -14.69 2.52 35.09
C ILE A 60 -14.82 1.75 36.41
N LEU A 61 -14.35 0.51 36.43
CA LEU A 61 -14.44 -0.35 37.63
C LEU A 61 -13.68 0.24 38.81
N ARG A 62 -12.44 0.69 38.60
CA ARG A 62 -11.62 1.30 39.66
C ARG A 62 -12.32 2.51 40.27
N LYS A 63 -12.85 3.41 39.43
CA LYS A 63 -13.50 4.63 39.89
C LYS A 63 -14.79 4.35 40.67
N LEU A 64 -15.59 3.38 40.22
CA LEU A 64 -16.77 2.93 40.97
C LEU A 64 -16.37 2.26 42.30
N ALA A 65 -15.33 1.42 42.30
CA ALA A 65 -14.84 0.74 43.51
C ALA A 65 -14.28 1.73 44.54
N GLU A 66 -13.52 2.74 44.10
CA GLU A 66 -13.04 3.83 44.95
C GLU A 66 -14.20 4.59 45.58
N ALA A 67 -15.21 4.98 44.79
CA ALA A 67 -16.39 5.65 45.30
C ALA A 67 -17.25 4.76 46.23
N ALA A 68 -17.22 3.43 46.06
CA ALA A 68 -17.88 2.49 46.98
C ALA A 68 -17.15 2.35 48.32
N LYS A 69 -15.83 2.57 48.35
CA LYS A 69 -14.96 2.37 49.52
C LYS A 69 -14.71 3.66 50.31
N ASP A 70 -14.48 4.77 49.62
CA ASP A 70 -14.12 6.06 50.21
C ASP A 70 -15.27 7.07 50.03
N PRO A 71 -15.91 7.52 51.13
CA PRO A 71 -16.92 8.57 51.08
C PRO A 71 -16.45 9.86 50.39
N LYS A 72 -15.16 10.24 50.53
CA LYS A 72 -14.62 11.46 49.88
C LYS A 72 -14.57 11.32 48.37
N ALA A 73 -14.16 10.15 47.87
CA ALA A 73 -14.16 9.87 46.43
C ALA A 73 -15.58 9.92 45.85
N ARG A 74 -16.56 9.43 46.61
CA ARG A 74 -17.98 9.53 46.25
C ARG A 74 -18.48 10.97 46.25
N GLU A 75 -18.21 11.74 47.29
CA GLU A 75 -18.59 13.16 47.37
C GLU A 75 -18.01 13.96 46.19
N ALA A 76 -16.79 13.63 45.74
CA ALA A 76 -16.21 14.23 44.55
C ALA A 76 -16.98 13.90 43.27
N LEU A 77 -17.50 12.66 43.11
CA LEU A 77 -18.38 12.29 42.00
C LEU A 77 -19.73 13.01 42.10
N GLU A 78 -20.31 13.09 43.29
CA GLU A 78 -21.58 13.79 43.54
C GLU A 78 -21.49 15.27 43.14
N LEU A 79 -20.43 15.96 43.60
CA LEU A 79 -20.17 17.36 43.27
C LEU A 79 -19.96 17.54 41.76
N LYS A 80 -19.21 16.63 41.14
CA LYS A 80 -18.90 16.69 39.72
C LYS A 80 -20.13 16.47 38.83
N PHE A 81 -20.98 15.52 39.21
CA PHE A 81 -22.15 15.14 38.43
C PHE A 81 -23.40 15.96 38.79
N GLY A 82 -23.38 16.69 39.90
CA GLY A 82 -24.56 17.39 40.41
C GLY A 82 -25.65 16.45 40.91
N LEU A 83 -25.28 15.24 41.36
CA LEU A 83 -26.21 14.18 41.76
C LEU A 83 -25.90 13.73 43.19
N LYS A 84 -26.93 13.37 43.96
CA LYS A 84 -26.72 12.60 45.20
C LYS A 84 -26.65 11.11 44.88
N ILE A 85 -25.60 10.45 45.36
CA ILE A 85 -25.28 9.07 45.06
C ILE A 85 -25.22 8.27 46.38
N PRO A 86 -26.29 7.55 46.75
CA PRO A 86 -26.26 6.65 47.90
C PRO A 86 -25.17 5.56 47.74
N SER A 87 -24.58 5.11 48.85
CA SER A 87 -23.57 4.02 48.82
C SER A 87 -24.14 2.72 48.27
N SER A 88 -25.41 2.43 48.55
CA SER A 88 -26.12 1.28 48.00
C SER A 88 -26.20 1.33 46.49
N MET A 89 -26.51 2.50 45.91
CA MET A 89 -26.61 2.71 44.48
C MET A 89 -25.29 2.39 43.76
N ILE A 90 -24.13 2.78 44.31
CA ILE A 90 -22.83 2.46 43.69
C ILE A 90 -22.62 0.94 43.66
N ARG A 91 -22.92 0.24 44.76
CA ARG A 91 -22.79 -1.22 44.83
C ARG A 91 -23.73 -1.92 43.85
N GLU A 92 -24.96 -1.44 43.71
CA GLU A 92 -25.92 -1.90 42.73
C GLU A 92 -25.41 -1.70 41.30
N LYS A 93 -24.84 -0.52 40.98
CA LYS A 93 -24.30 -0.22 39.65
C LYS A 93 -23.05 -1.05 39.32
N ILE A 94 -22.17 -1.30 40.29
CA ILE A 94 -21.07 -2.26 40.13
C ILE A 94 -21.61 -3.65 39.84
N SER A 95 -22.60 -4.11 40.62
CA SER A 95 -23.20 -5.43 40.42
C SER A 95 -23.83 -5.56 39.03
N SER A 96 -24.61 -4.57 38.60
CA SER A 96 -25.20 -4.50 37.26
C SER A 96 -24.15 -4.50 36.14
N LEU A 97 -23.05 -3.74 36.31
CA LEU A 97 -21.93 -3.73 35.36
C LEU A 97 -21.26 -5.11 35.24
N LEU A 98 -21.02 -5.78 36.37
CA LEU A 98 -20.39 -7.11 36.39
C LEU A 98 -21.33 -8.18 35.81
N GLN A 99 -22.63 -8.12 36.09
CA GLN A 99 -23.63 -9.03 35.53
C GLN A 99 -23.84 -8.86 34.03
N SER A 100 -23.60 -7.66 33.51
CA SER A 100 -23.74 -7.34 32.08
C SER A 100 -22.43 -7.46 31.30
N MET A 101 -21.32 -7.87 31.93
CA MET A 101 -19.97 -7.83 31.37
C MET A 101 -19.85 -8.52 30.00
N ASN A 102 -20.53 -9.65 29.81
CA ASN A 102 -20.55 -10.40 28.54
C ASN A 102 -21.41 -9.76 27.44
N ARG A 103 -22.23 -8.76 27.77
CA ARG A 103 -23.12 -8.03 26.87
C ARG A 103 -22.71 -6.57 26.69
N LEU A 104 -21.63 -6.13 27.34
CA LEU A 104 -21.13 -4.77 27.19
C LEU A 104 -20.62 -4.56 25.78
N THR A 105 -21.07 -3.48 25.15
CA THR A 105 -20.53 -3.03 23.87
C THR A 105 -19.35 -2.09 24.11
N LEU A 106 -18.35 -2.59 24.84
CA LEU A 106 -17.09 -1.91 25.15
C LEU A 106 -15.96 -2.67 24.46
N GLY A 107 -15.50 -2.16 23.32
CA GLY A 107 -14.58 -2.91 22.48
C GLY A 107 -14.00 -2.09 21.35
N THR A 108 -13.45 -2.78 20.35
CA THR A 108 -12.97 -2.12 19.14
C THR A 108 -14.10 -1.85 18.17
N LEU A 109 -13.90 -0.89 17.28
CA LEU A 109 -14.77 -0.67 16.11
C LEU A 109 -14.97 -1.98 15.34
N ASP A 110 -13.90 -2.75 15.09
CA ASP A 110 -13.97 -4.00 14.34
C ASP A 110 -14.85 -5.05 15.03
N SER A 111 -14.69 -5.24 16.34
CA SER A 111 -15.51 -6.20 17.09
C SER A 111 -16.99 -5.80 17.12
N PHE A 112 -17.28 -4.49 17.12
CA PHE A 112 -18.65 -3.99 17.03
C PHE A 112 -19.28 -4.26 15.66
N PHE A 113 -18.57 -3.90 14.57
CA PHE A 113 -19.06 -4.18 13.22
C PHE A 113 -19.19 -5.67 12.95
N PHE A 114 -18.25 -6.50 13.43
CA PHE A 114 -18.35 -7.94 13.34
C PHE A 114 -19.59 -8.49 14.05
N SER A 115 -19.86 -8.04 15.28
CA SER A 115 -21.06 -8.43 16.03
C SER A 115 -22.35 -8.03 15.28
N MET A 116 -22.39 -6.82 14.71
CA MET A 116 -23.52 -6.34 13.91
C MET A 116 -23.76 -7.22 12.68
N LEU A 117 -22.72 -7.51 11.90
CA LEU A 117 -22.82 -8.37 10.72
C LEU A 117 -23.19 -9.81 11.09
N SER A 118 -22.65 -10.31 12.20
CA SER A 118 -22.94 -11.66 12.72
C SER A 118 -24.38 -11.85 13.19
N SER A 119 -25.10 -10.77 13.49
CA SER A 119 -26.50 -10.85 13.93
C SER A 119 -27.47 -11.23 12.80
N ALA A 120 -27.12 -10.93 11.54
CA ALA A 120 -27.94 -11.21 10.37
C ALA A 120 -27.07 -11.42 9.10
N PRO A 121 -26.16 -12.41 9.07
CA PRO A 121 -25.16 -12.55 8.01
C PRO A 121 -25.79 -12.69 6.62
N LEU A 122 -26.89 -13.44 6.52
CA LEU A 122 -27.58 -13.69 5.25
C LEU A 122 -28.18 -12.43 4.63
N GLU A 123 -28.67 -11.48 5.44
CA GLU A 123 -29.19 -10.19 4.96
C GLU A 123 -28.10 -9.34 4.30
N TYR A 124 -26.83 -9.58 4.66
CA TYR A 124 -25.67 -8.92 4.10
C TYR A 124 -24.96 -9.74 3.01
N GLY A 125 -25.53 -10.88 2.59
CA GLY A 125 -24.88 -11.79 1.64
C GLY A 125 -23.66 -12.52 2.19
N LEU A 126 -23.51 -12.57 3.52
CA LEU A 126 -22.42 -13.29 4.19
C LEU A 126 -22.85 -14.72 4.54
N ALA A 127 -21.88 -15.63 4.52
CA ALA A 127 -22.09 -17.00 4.97
C ALA A 127 -22.36 -17.06 6.48
N VAL A 128 -23.18 -18.01 6.92
CA VAL A 128 -23.38 -18.30 8.34
C VAL A 128 -22.07 -18.81 8.93
N GLY A 129 -21.65 -18.23 10.05
CA GLY A 129 -20.37 -18.57 10.69
C GLY A 129 -19.14 -18.00 9.99
N PHE A 130 -19.28 -16.89 9.25
CA PHE A 130 -18.11 -16.16 8.76
C PHE A 130 -17.23 -15.70 9.94
N ASP A 131 -15.94 -15.61 9.69
CA ASP A 131 -14.95 -15.25 10.71
C ASP A 131 -13.99 -14.20 10.15
N LEU A 132 -13.40 -13.41 11.05
CA LEU A 132 -12.35 -12.45 10.70
C LEU A 132 -11.06 -13.22 10.43
N MET A 133 -10.52 -13.06 9.22
CA MET A 133 -9.22 -13.62 8.87
C MET A 133 -8.11 -12.61 9.15
N ASP A 134 -7.04 -13.05 9.78
CA ASP A 134 -5.82 -12.25 9.86
C ASP A 134 -5.05 -12.29 8.52
N GLU A 135 -4.07 -11.40 8.35
CA GLU A 135 -3.29 -11.30 7.11
C GLU A 135 -2.58 -12.61 6.75
N ALA A 136 -2.15 -13.39 7.75
CA ALA A 136 -1.49 -14.67 7.54
C ALA A 136 -2.46 -15.73 6.99
N SER A 137 -3.66 -15.82 7.57
CA SER A 137 -4.74 -16.72 7.13
C SER A 137 -5.24 -16.33 5.74
N ILE A 138 -5.35 -15.02 5.46
CA ILE A 138 -5.67 -14.51 4.13
C ILE A 138 -4.63 -15.00 3.13
N ARG A 139 -3.34 -14.80 3.44
CA ARG A 139 -2.23 -15.21 2.56
C ARG A 139 -2.24 -16.71 2.29
N GLU A 140 -2.45 -17.53 3.32
CA GLU A 140 -2.52 -18.99 3.20
C GLU A 140 -3.67 -19.43 2.30
N ARG A 141 -4.90 -18.96 2.57
CA ARG A 141 -6.07 -19.33 1.75
C ARG A 141 -5.93 -18.89 0.30
N TRP A 142 -5.42 -17.68 0.07
CA TRP A 142 -5.14 -17.20 -1.29
C TRP A 142 -4.10 -18.05 -1.99
N SER A 143 -3.04 -18.47 -1.29
CA SER A 143 -2.04 -19.37 -1.84
C SER A 143 -2.67 -20.68 -2.32
N ASP A 144 -3.56 -21.24 -1.52
CA ASP A 144 -4.23 -22.50 -1.85
C ASP A 144 -5.25 -22.36 -2.98
N CYS A 145 -6.02 -21.25 -3.04
CA CYS A 145 -6.91 -20.97 -4.17
C CYS A 145 -6.11 -20.84 -5.48
N LEU A 146 -5.04 -20.03 -5.47
CA LEU A 146 -4.20 -19.84 -6.65
C LEU A 146 -3.56 -21.15 -7.12
N LYS A 147 -3.05 -22.00 -6.20
CA LYS A 147 -2.56 -23.35 -6.56
C LYS A 147 -3.61 -24.15 -7.32
N ARG A 148 -4.85 -24.19 -6.82
CA ARG A 148 -5.95 -24.94 -7.46
C ARG A 148 -6.29 -24.38 -8.84
N CYS A 149 -6.41 -23.06 -8.98
CA CYS A 149 -6.68 -22.43 -10.26
C CYS A 149 -5.56 -22.71 -11.29
N PHE A 150 -4.29 -22.74 -10.85
CA PHE A 150 -3.17 -23.13 -11.71
C PHE A 150 -3.25 -24.61 -12.11
N GLU A 151 -3.55 -25.51 -11.20
CA GLU A 151 -3.72 -26.94 -11.48
C GLU A 151 -4.88 -27.21 -12.46
N GLU A 152 -6.00 -26.50 -12.33
CA GLU A 152 -7.14 -26.59 -13.25
C GLU A 152 -6.81 -26.02 -14.64
N SER A 153 -6.18 -24.83 -14.70
CA SER A 153 -5.78 -24.17 -15.95
C SER A 153 -4.73 -24.98 -16.73
N LEU A 154 -3.85 -25.71 -16.03
CA LEU A 154 -2.90 -26.64 -16.63
C LEU A 154 -3.60 -27.79 -17.37
N ASN A 155 -4.80 -28.20 -16.96
CA ASN A 155 -5.52 -29.26 -17.68
C ASN A 155 -6.12 -28.77 -19.01
N GLU A 156 -6.32 -27.45 -19.17
CA GLU A 156 -6.99 -26.86 -20.33
C GLU A 156 -6.04 -26.26 -21.37
N SER A 157 -4.80 -25.92 -20.98
CA SER A 157 -3.92 -25.06 -21.78
C SER A 157 -2.52 -25.67 -22.00
N THR A 158 -2.31 -26.37 -23.12
CA THR A 158 -1.01 -26.97 -23.47
C THR A 158 0.15 -25.96 -23.52
N LEU A 159 -0.08 -24.71 -23.95
CA LEU A 159 0.93 -23.65 -23.93
C LEU A 159 1.35 -23.22 -22.52
N LEU A 160 0.41 -23.21 -21.57
CA LEU A 160 0.69 -22.92 -20.17
C LEU A 160 1.41 -24.10 -19.52
N ILE A 161 1.04 -25.35 -19.85
CA ILE A 161 1.78 -26.55 -19.44
C ILE A 161 3.21 -26.47 -19.94
N ASP A 162 3.42 -26.10 -21.19
CA ASP A 162 4.76 -26.07 -21.79
C ASP A 162 5.58 -24.91 -21.23
N ALA A 163 5.00 -23.72 -21.05
CA ALA A 163 5.64 -22.58 -20.39
C ALA A 163 5.98 -22.88 -18.92
N PHE A 164 5.05 -23.48 -18.17
CA PHE A 164 5.23 -23.89 -16.78
C PHE A 164 6.25 -25.02 -16.65
N SER A 165 6.20 -26.02 -17.53
CA SER A 165 7.16 -27.12 -17.57
C SER A 165 8.54 -26.66 -17.97
N ARG A 166 8.67 -25.68 -18.88
CA ARG A 166 9.95 -25.04 -19.24
C ARG A 166 10.50 -24.19 -18.10
N ALA A 167 9.66 -23.39 -17.44
CA ALA A 167 10.04 -22.65 -16.23
C ALA A 167 10.55 -23.61 -15.14
N ARG A 168 9.91 -24.77 -15.00
CA ARG A 168 10.29 -25.81 -14.03
C ARG A 168 11.46 -26.71 -14.49
N LYS A 169 11.75 -26.78 -15.80
CA LYS A 169 12.86 -27.56 -16.38
C LYS A 169 14.18 -26.81 -16.40
N LEU A 170 14.15 -25.48 -16.55
CA LEU A 170 15.35 -24.68 -16.81
C LEU A 170 16.12 -24.28 -15.56
N GLN A 171 15.55 -24.41 -14.36
CA GLN A 171 16.32 -24.30 -13.12
C GLN A 171 15.73 -25.19 -12.03
N GLU A 172 16.56 -25.50 -11.05
CA GLU A 172 16.18 -25.86 -9.68
C GLU A 172 15.37 -24.74 -8.98
N ASP A 173 14.50 -24.03 -9.72
CA ASP A 173 13.75 -22.87 -9.26
C ASP A 173 12.55 -23.35 -8.44
N ARG A 174 12.83 -23.71 -7.19
CA ARG A 174 11.82 -23.84 -6.14
C ARG A 174 11.12 -22.49 -5.88
N GLU A 175 11.61 -21.39 -6.45
CA GLU A 175 11.14 -20.03 -6.21
C GLU A 175 10.08 -19.53 -7.21
N PHE A 176 9.86 -20.16 -8.37
CA PHE A 176 8.88 -19.66 -9.34
C PHE A 176 7.47 -19.55 -8.76
N PHE A 177 6.99 -20.60 -8.08
CA PHE A 177 5.64 -20.59 -7.51
C PHE A 177 5.52 -19.62 -6.33
N PRO A 178 6.45 -19.60 -5.35
CA PRO A 178 6.52 -18.53 -4.36
C PRO A 178 6.54 -17.11 -4.98
N TRP A 179 7.31 -16.89 -6.04
CA TRP A 179 7.40 -15.60 -6.72
C TRP A 179 6.09 -15.20 -7.41
N VAL A 180 5.47 -16.09 -8.18
CA VAL A 180 4.14 -15.84 -8.79
C VAL A 180 3.11 -15.56 -7.71
N MET A 181 3.20 -16.25 -6.57
CA MET A 181 2.30 -16.05 -5.44
C MET A 181 2.47 -14.67 -4.82
N GLU A 182 3.71 -14.27 -4.54
CA GLU A 182 4.01 -12.93 -4.04
C GLU A 182 3.55 -11.86 -5.02
N LEU A 183 3.75 -12.08 -6.32
CA LEU A 183 3.29 -11.18 -7.37
C LEU A 183 1.75 -11.09 -7.36
N ALA A 184 1.04 -12.21 -7.40
CA ALA A 184 -0.42 -12.24 -7.36
C ALA A 184 -0.98 -11.53 -6.11
N LEU A 185 -0.41 -11.80 -4.94
CA LEU A 185 -0.78 -11.14 -3.68
C LEU A 185 -0.53 -9.62 -3.74
N SER A 186 0.59 -9.19 -4.32
CA SER A 186 0.93 -7.76 -4.46
C SER A 186 -0.04 -6.98 -5.36
N PHE A 187 -0.66 -7.66 -6.33
CA PHE A 187 -1.62 -7.05 -7.25
C PHE A 187 -3.08 -7.22 -6.82
N ARG A 188 -3.37 -7.98 -5.76
CA ARG A 188 -4.73 -8.19 -5.26
C ARG A 188 -5.41 -6.88 -4.85
N ASP A 189 -4.74 -6.10 -3.99
CA ASP A 189 -5.31 -4.84 -3.51
C ASP A 189 -5.51 -3.85 -4.66
N LEU A 190 -4.70 -3.96 -5.72
CA LEU A 190 -4.85 -3.17 -6.94
C LEU A 190 -6.06 -3.61 -7.77
N LEU A 191 -6.39 -4.91 -7.81
CA LEU A 191 -7.60 -5.41 -8.46
C LEU A 191 -8.85 -4.91 -7.75
N ASP A 192 -8.87 -4.94 -6.41
CA ASP A 192 -9.99 -4.43 -5.62
C ASP A 192 -10.21 -2.92 -5.84
N GLN A 193 -9.13 -2.15 -6.01
CA GLN A 193 -9.20 -0.71 -6.29
C GLN A 193 -9.53 -0.39 -7.76
N CYS A 194 -9.07 -1.23 -8.69
CA CYS A 194 -9.20 -1.02 -10.13
C CYS A 194 -9.59 -2.32 -10.85
N PRO A 195 -10.88 -2.71 -10.77
CA PRO A 195 -11.34 -3.97 -11.36
C PRO A 195 -11.44 -3.92 -12.90
N ASN A 196 -11.46 -2.72 -13.49
CA ASN A 196 -11.62 -2.52 -14.93
C ASN A 196 -10.42 -3.10 -15.71
N SER A 197 -10.66 -4.14 -16.52
CA SER A 197 -9.64 -4.80 -17.35
C SER A 197 -8.91 -3.84 -18.28
N ASP A 198 -9.58 -2.81 -18.77
CA ASP A 198 -9.02 -1.90 -19.78
C ASP A 198 -7.92 -1.01 -19.17
N ALA A 199 -7.92 -0.82 -17.85
CA ALA A 199 -6.85 -0.09 -17.17
C ALA A 199 -5.55 -0.91 -17.03
N TRP A 200 -5.63 -2.24 -17.17
CA TRP A 200 -4.48 -3.12 -16.96
C TRP A 200 -3.72 -3.32 -18.27
N GLY A 201 -2.48 -2.84 -18.29
CA GLY A 201 -1.64 -2.84 -19.48
C GLY A 201 -1.89 -1.67 -20.43
N ALA A 202 -2.70 -0.68 -20.04
CA ALA A 202 -2.94 0.56 -20.77
C ALA A 202 -1.75 1.54 -20.68
N VAL A 203 -0.57 1.07 -21.06
CA VAL A 203 0.68 1.84 -20.94
C VAL A 203 0.68 3.06 -21.86
N GLU A 204 -0.04 2.96 -22.98
CA GLU A 204 -0.26 4.07 -23.90
C GLU A 204 -1.05 5.23 -23.27
N ASP A 205 -1.92 4.97 -22.29
CA ASP A 205 -2.77 6.01 -21.70
C ASP A 205 -2.07 6.78 -20.57
N LEU A 206 -0.93 6.27 -20.08
CA LEU A 206 -0.23 6.80 -18.90
C LEU A 206 0.56 8.09 -19.19
N TRP A 207 1.03 8.29 -20.42
CA TRP A 207 1.86 9.45 -20.79
C TRP A 207 1.30 10.24 -21.97
N PRO A 208 1.56 11.56 -22.04
CA PRO A 208 1.17 12.38 -23.20
C PRO A 208 1.77 11.85 -24.51
N ASP A 209 1.09 12.10 -25.62
CA ASP A 209 1.57 11.66 -26.95
C ASP A 209 2.92 12.28 -27.33
N SER A 210 3.29 13.42 -26.72
CA SER A 210 4.60 14.04 -26.89
C SER A 210 5.76 13.27 -26.22
N ALA A 211 5.50 12.18 -25.51
CA ALA A 211 6.54 11.39 -24.86
C ALA A 211 7.53 10.81 -25.89
N SER A 212 8.83 10.89 -25.60
CA SER A 212 9.90 10.48 -26.52
C SER A 212 9.78 9.03 -26.98
N TRP A 213 9.38 8.12 -26.09
CA TRP A 213 9.19 6.70 -26.39
C TRP A 213 7.98 6.44 -27.30
N LYS A 214 6.97 7.33 -27.33
CA LYS A 214 5.83 7.25 -28.26
C LYS A 214 6.18 7.74 -29.67
N GLN A 215 7.18 8.60 -29.79
CA GLN A 215 7.60 9.20 -31.07
C GLN A 215 8.57 8.32 -31.89
N ILE A 216 8.89 7.12 -31.41
CA ILE A 216 9.80 6.19 -32.11
C ILE A 216 9.07 5.54 -33.30
N PRO A 217 9.67 5.48 -34.50
CA PRO A 217 9.07 4.79 -35.64
C PRO A 217 8.81 3.29 -35.38
N GLU A 218 7.82 2.72 -36.06
CA GLU A 218 7.67 1.26 -36.10
C GLU A 218 8.87 0.62 -36.80
N GLY A 219 9.35 -0.51 -36.28
CA GLY A 219 10.52 -1.20 -36.83
C GLY A 219 11.85 -0.49 -36.61
N TYR A 220 11.91 0.51 -35.72
CA TYR A 220 13.16 1.16 -35.33
C TYR A 220 14.17 0.14 -34.79
N ASP A 221 15.41 0.25 -35.25
CA ASP A 221 16.55 -0.57 -34.84
C ASP A 221 17.64 0.31 -34.21
N LEU A 222 18.25 -0.18 -33.13
CA LEU A 222 19.29 0.48 -32.37
C LEU A 222 20.61 0.58 -33.16
N SER A 223 20.87 -0.34 -34.10
CA SER A 223 22.16 -0.42 -34.81
C SER A 223 22.51 0.82 -35.64
N GLY A 224 21.51 1.49 -36.24
CA GLY A 224 21.74 2.70 -37.05
C GLY A 224 22.21 3.88 -36.21
N ASP A 225 21.46 4.22 -35.15
CA ASP A 225 21.80 5.34 -34.28
C ASP A 225 23.02 5.05 -33.39
N SER A 226 23.27 3.78 -33.01
CA SER A 226 24.47 3.41 -32.28
C SER A 226 25.74 3.56 -33.13
N ALA A 227 25.69 3.15 -34.41
CA ALA A 227 26.77 3.38 -35.37
C ALA A 227 27.04 4.87 -35.58
N ARG A 228 25.98 5.67 -35.76
CA ARG A 228 26.10 7.13 -35.93
C ARG A 228 26.67 7.81 -34.69
N CYS A 229 26.25 7.41 -33.48
CA CYS A 229 26.81 7.94 -32.23
C CYS A 229 28.30 7.62 -32.09
N ARG A 230 28.74 6.42 -32.50
CA ARG A 230 30.16 6.05 -32.52
C ARG A 230 30.96 6.87 -33.51
N GLU A 231 30.44 7.07 -34.71
CA GLU A 231 31.08 7.89 -35.75
C GLU A 231 31.31 9.32 -35.26
N LEU A 232 30.28 9.98 -34.73
CA LEU A 232 30.38 11.33 -34.19
C LEU A 232 31.40 11.44 -33.04
N LEU A 233 31.46 10.42 -32.18
CA LEU A 233 32.41 10.37 -31.05
C LEU A 233 33.86 10.19 -31.53
N GLN A 234 34.08 9.36 -32.55
CA GLN A 234 35.40 9.10 -33.14
C GLN A 234 35.93 10.32 -33.90
N ASN A 235 35.06 10.97 -34.67
CA ASN A 235 35.38 12.16 -35.46
C ASN A 235 35.48 13.45 -34.63
N GLN A 236 35.14 13.40 -33.33
CA GLN A 236 35.08 14.57 -32.44
C GLN A 236 34.06 15.63 -32.89
N GLU A 237 32.98 15.19 -33.51
CA GLU A 237 31.90 16.04 -34.04
C GLU A 237 30.74 16.22 -33.04
N ILE A 238 30.92 15.75 -31.80
CA ILE A 238 29.91 15.90 -30.75
C ILE A 238 29.98 17.30 -30.16
N GLU A 239 28.83 17.98 -30.16
CA GLU A 239 28.65 19.23 -29.43
C GLU A 239 28.57 18.96 -27.92
N VAL A 240 29.59 19.36 -27.17
CA VAL A 240 29.70 19.09 -25.72
C VAL A 240 30.43 20.20 -24.98
N VAL A 241 29.90 20.58 -23.81
CA VAL A 241 30.49 21.58 -22.91
C VAL A 241 30.62 20.98 -21.50
N PRO A 242 31.83 20.98 -20.90
CA PRO A 242 33.11 21.37 -21.48
C PRO A 242 33.63 20.34 -22.50
N GLU A 243 34.59 20.73 -23.33
CA GLU A 243 35.19 19.86 -24.34
C GLU A 243 35.73 18.55 -23.75
N LEU A 244 35.56 17.44 -24.49
CA LEU A 244 35.95 16.09 -24.09
C LEU A 244 37.48 15.91 -24.09
N SER A 245 38.11 16.42 -23.03
CA SER A 245 39.56 16.43 -22.82
C SER A 245 40.15 15.14 -22.21
N GLY A 246 39.34 14.15 -21.84
CA GLY A 246 39.80 12.91 -21.19
C GLY A 246 39.37 11.63 -21.89
N GLU A 247 40.31 10.74 -22.21
CA GLU A 247 40.05 9.42 -22.81
C GLU A 247 39.09 8.57 -21.97
N ARG A 248 39.13 8.69 -20.64
CA ARG A 248 38.25 7.92 -19.74
C ARG A 248 36.77 8.22 -19.94
N VAL A 249 36.41 9.47 -20.25
CA VAL A 249 35.00 9.86 -20.47
C VAL A 249 34.55 9.36 -21.84
N ARG A 250 35.40 9.45 -22.87
CA ARG A 250 35.11 8.90 -24.20
C ARG A 250 34.91 7.38 -24.14
N ASN A 251 35.81 6.66 -23.49
CA ASN A 251 35.66 5.20 -23.32
C ASN A 251 34.38 4.84 -22.54
N ALA A 252 33.98 5.66 -21.58
CA ALA A 252 32.72 5.46 -20.85
C ALA A 252 31.49 5.70 -21.75
N LEU A 253 31.53 6.71 -22.63
CA LEU A 253 30.49 6.97 -23.63
C LEU A 253 30.42 5.86 -24.68
N GLU A 254 31.57 5.37 -25.19
CA GLU A 254 31.63 4.23 -26.11
C GLU A 254 31.05 2.97 -25.50
N ASN A 255 31.40 2.68 -24.24
CA ASN A 255 30.83 1.55 -23.51
C ASN A 255 29.32 1.71 -23.34
N ALA A 256 28.82 2.91 -23.02
CA ALA A 256 27.39 3.16 -22.91
C ALA A 256 26.65 2.94 -24.24
N ILE A 257 27.22 3.38 -25.38
CA ILE A 257 26.64 3.13 -26.71
C ILE A 257 26.63 1.63 -27.03
N ARG A 258 27.68 0.89 -26.65
CA ARG A 258 27.69 -0.57 -26.78
C ARG A 258 26.62 -1.23 -25.90
N GLU A 259 26.40 -0.72 -24.69
CA GLU A 259 25.33 -1.21 -23.81
C GLU A 259 23.95 -1.00 -24.44
N PHE A 260 23.69 0.14 -25.10
CA PHE A 260 22.48 0.32 -25.90
C PHE A 260 22.34 -0.76 -26.99
N GLU A 261 23.39 -1.03 -27.76
CA GLU A 261 23.38 -1.98 -28.87
C GLU A 261 23.19 -3.45 -28.42
N THR A 262 23.75 -3.82 -27.27
CA THR A 262 23.65 -5.19 -26.73
C THR A 262 22.45 -5.40 -25.81
N TRP A 263 21.64 -4.36 -25.58
CA TRP A 263 20.50 -4.44 -24.69
C TRP A 263 19.43 -5.39 -25.22
N VAL A 264 18.79 -6.13 -24.31
CA VAL A 264 17.73 -7.09 -24.63
C VAL A 264 16.50 -6.80 -23.78
N PRO A 265 15.27 -6.87 -24.33
CA PRO A 265 14.05 -6.64 -23.59
C PRO A 265 13.89 -7.52 -22.34
N GLY A 266 13.54 -6.92 -21.21
CA GLY A 266 13.35 -7.59 -19.93
C GLY A 266 14.64 -7.99 -19.22
N ALA A 267 15.82 -7.64 -19.77
CA ALA A 267 17.09 -7.79 -19.09
C ALA A 267 17.15 -6.84 -17.88
N ASN A 268 16.85 -7.38 -16.70
CA ASN A 268 16.92 -6.63 -15.45
C ASN A 268 18.38 -6.57 -14.97
N ASP A 269 19.25 -5.98 -15.79
CA ASP A 269 20.68 -6.06 -15.56
C ASP A 269 21.09 -5.03 -14.51
N ARG A 270 21.16 -5.47 -13.24
CA ARG A 270 21.65 -4.68 -12.09
C ARG A 270 23.11 -4.19 -12.25
N ARG A 271 23.74 -4.47 -13.39
CA ARG A 271 25.13 -4.17 -13.75
C ARG A 271 25.28 -3.16 -14.89
N SER A 272 24.21 -2.46 -15.28
CA SER A 272 24.33 -1.39 -16.28
C SER A 272 25.35 -0.32 -15.87
N GLY A 273 26.17 0.14 -16.80
CA GLY A 273 27.17 1.16 -16.57
C GLY A 273 26.55 2.50 -16.13
N THR A 274 27.24 3.22 -15.25
CA THR A 274 26.76 4.49 -14.69
C THR A 274 26.39 5.51 -15.77
N VAL A 275 27.18 5.59 -16.86
CA VAL A 275 26.93 6.54 -17.96
C VAL A 275 25.69 6.14 -18.77
N PHE A 276 25.50 4.85 -19.06
CA PHE A 276 24.29 4.36 -19.72
C PHE A 276 23.02 4.73 -18.94
N ALA A 277 23.00 4.46 -17.62
CA ALA A 277 21.88 4.81 -16.76
C ALA A 277 21.62 6.33 -16.71
N GLN A 278 22.67 7.15 -16.69
CA GLN A 278 22.54 8.60 -16.76
C GLN A 278 21.98 9.08 -18.10
N LEU A 279 22.39 8.48 -19.23
CA LEU A 279 21.88 8.83 -20.56
C LEU A 279 20.41 8.44 -20.75
N LEU A 280 20.01 7.25 -20.29
CA LEU A 280 18.61 6.84 -20.25
C LEU A 280 17.78 7.83 -19.44
N LYS A 281 18.26 8.18 -18.25
CA LYS A 281 17.56 9.12 -17.35
C LYS A 281 17.44 10.51 -17.97
N ALA A 282 18.54 11.09 -18.44
CA ALA A 282 18.55 12.42 -19.04
C ALA A 282 17.68 12.49 -20.31
N SER A 283 17.50 11.38 -21.02
CA SER A 283 16.64 11.32 -22.21
C SER A 283 15.15 11.45 -21.90
N MET A 284 14.74 11.31 -20.63
CA MET A 284 13.35 11.49 -20.20
C MET A 284 12.95 12.97 -20.02
N ASP A 285 13.90 13.88 -19.83
CA ASP A 285 13.61 15.27 -19.40
C ASP A 285 13.20 16.22 -20.54
N GLY A 286 13.06 15.73 -21.79
CA GLY A 286 12.56 16.51 -22.95
C GLY A 286 13.45 17.67 -23.46
N HIS A 287 14.42 18.15 -22.68
CA HIS A 287 15.30 19.29 -23.01
C HIS A 287 16.19 19.11 -24.25
N SER A 288 16.51 20.15 -25.02
CA SER A 288 17.40 20.01 -26.20
C SER A 288 18.85 19.57 -25.92
N SER A 289 19.21 19.35 -24.65
CA SER A 289 20.53 18.90 -24.22
C SER A 289 20.43 17.75 -23.22
N LEU A 290 21.47 16.91 -23.15
CA LEU A 290 21.62 15.86 -22.15
C LEU A 290 22.80 16.20 -21.24
N SER A 291 22.65 15.98 -19.94
CA SER A 291 23.74 16.20 -18.99
C SER A 291 24.11 14.90 -18.29
N ILE A 292 25.42 14.62 -18.20
CA ILE A 292 25.97 13.51 -17.41
C ILE A 292 27.03 14.05 -16.44
N SER A 293 27.19 13.38 -15.31
CA SER A 293 28.26 13.63 -14.34
C SER A 293 29.23 12.45 -14.30
N TYR A 294 30.52 12.73 -14.50
CA TYR A 294 31.57 11.72 -14.51
C TYR A 294 32.83 12.23 -13.79
N TYR A 295 33.27 11.51 -12.75
CA TYR A 295 34.41 11.89 -11.89
C TYR A 295 34.35 13.35 -11.41
N GLY A 296 33.17 13.82 -10.99
CA GLY A 296 32.98 15.17 -10.44
C GLY A 296 32.99 16.29 -11.47
N LYS A 297 32.93 15.97 -12.77
CA LYS A 297 32.72 16.94 -13.85
C LYS A 297 31.39 16.68 -14.54
N ASP A 298 30.67 17.75 -14.84
CA ASP A 298 29.41 17.69 -15.57
C ASP A 298 29.63 18.04 -17.04
N TYR A 299 29.13 17.18 -17.92
CA TYR A 299 29.18 17.34 -19.37
C TYR A 299 27.77 17.54 -19.90
N ARG A 300 27.58 18.60 -20.70
CA ARG A 300 26.34 18.89 -21.38
C ARG A 300 26.51 18.68 -22.88
N PHE A 301 25.76 17.74 -23.43
CA PHE A 301 25.74 17.40 -24.85
C PHE A 301 24.57 18.08 -25.54
N SER A 302 24.74 18.43 -26.82
CA SER A 302 23.69 18.94 -27.71
C SER A 302 23.82 18.35 -29.12
N GLY A 303 22.99 18.83 -30.04
CA GLY A 303 23.09 18.50 -31.46
C GLY A 303 22.59 17.10 -31.84
N GLU A 304 23.14 16.58 -32.94
CA GLU A 304 22.73 15.32 -33.55
C GLU A 304 22.91 14.13 -32.59
N TRP A 305 24.01 14.12 -31.83
CA TRP A 305 24.33 13.04 -30.90
C TRP A 305 23.25 12.85 -29.83
N VAL A 306 22.74 13.94 -29.26
CA VAL A 306 21.62 13.90 -28.29
C VAL A 306 20.35 13.33 -28.92
N SER A 307 20.09 13.66 -30.19
CA SER A 307 18.89 13.19 -30.89
C SER A 307 18.94 11.68 -31.11
N ALA A 308 20.10 11.12 -31.47
CA ALA A 308 20.30 9.69 -31.61
C ALA A 308 20.20 8.95 -30.26
N VAL A 309 20.83 9.45 -29.20
CA VAL A 309 20.73 8.87 -27.85
C VAL A 309 19.28 8.85 -27.34
N ARG A 310 18.51 9.89 -27.65
CA ARG A 310 17.08 9.95 -27.29
C ARG A 310 16.24 8.91 -28.01
N ARG A 311 16.48 8.68 -29.30
CA ARG A 311 15.76 7.65 -30.05
C ARG A 311 16.08 6.26 -29.52
N MET A 312 17.36 5.98 -29.27
CA MET A 312 17.78 4.73 -28.64
C MET A 312 17.13 4.53 -27.26
N SER A 313 17.16 5.56 -26.41
CA SER A 313 16.53 5.52 -25.08
C SER A 313 15.02 5.35 -25.15
N GLY A 314 14.36 6.08 -26.07
CA GLY A 314 12.91 5.96 -26.28
C GLY A 314 12.49 4.58 -26.75
N HIS A 315 13.30 3.92 -27.59
CA HIS A 315 13.06 2.54 -28.02
C HIS A 315 13.13 1.56 -26.83
N ILE A 316 14.18 1.64 -26.02
CA ILE A 316 14.34 0.81 -24.81
C ILE A 316 13.16 1.02 -23.85
N ILE A 317 12.80 2.28 -23.57
CA ILE A 317 11.69 2.63 -22.68
C ILE A 317 10.37 2.07 -23.23
N ARG A 318 10.08 2.26 -24.52
CA ARG A 318 8.87 1.71 -25.15
C ARG A 318 8.75 0.21 -24.95
N GLU A 319 9.84 -0.51 -25.17
CA GLU A 319 9.82 -1.97 -25.13
C GLU A 319 9.72 -2.53 -23.70
N GLU A 320 10.38 -1.91 -22.72
CA GLU A 320 10.20 -2.23 -21.29
C GLU A 320 8.78 -1.94 -20.82
N LEU A 321 8.24 -0.79 -21.21
CA LEU A 321 6.87 -0.38 -20.93
C LEU A 321 5.86 -1.38 -21.52
N ARG A 322 6.08 -1.81 -22.77
CA ARG A 322 5.27 -2.86 -23.43
C ARG A 322 5.29 -4.17 -22.64
N ILE A 323 6.47 -4.61 -22.18
CA ILE A 323 6.61 -5.81 -21.34
C ILE A 323 5.85 -5.66 -20.02
N CYS A 324 6.00 -4.52 -19.35
CA CYS A 324 5.26 -4.23 -18.11
C CYS A 324 3.73 -4.23 -18.35
N GLY A 325 3.30 -3.68 -19.48
CA GLY A 325 1.90 -3.68 -19.88
C GLY A 325 1.35 -5.09 -20.09
N ILE A 326 2.11 -5.95 -20.79
CA ILE A 326 1.74 -7.36 -20.97
C ILE A 326 1.69 -8.11 -19.63
N ARG A 327 2.65 -7.88 -18.74
CA ARG A 327 2.68 -8.51 -17.40
C ARG A 327 1.47 -8.12 -16.57
N THR A 328 1.16 -6.83 -16.48
CA THR A 328 0.01 -6.34 -15.70
C THR A 328 -1.31 -6.86 -16.28
N LYS A 329 -1.49 -6.81 -17.60
CA LYS A 329 -2.66 -7.41 -18.26
C LYS A 329 -2.78 -8.91 -18.01
N GLY A 330 -1.68 -9.65 -18.06
CA GLY A 330 -1.63 -11.07 -17.72
C GLY A 330 -1.99 -11.33 -16.26
N MET A 331 -1.55 -10.47 -15.34
CA MET A 331 -1.90 -10.56 -13.92
C MET A 331 -3.38 -10.30 -13.67
N HIS A 332 -3.98 -9.29 -14.30
CA HIS A 332 -5.43 -9.07 -14.23
C HIS A 332 -6.21 -10.30 -14.71
N ALA A 333 -5.82 -10.86 -15.86
CA ALA A 333 -6.47 -12.04 -16.40
C ALA A 333 -6.32 -13.28 -15.51
N LEU A 334 -5.19 -13.43 -14.81
CA LEU A 334 -4.98 -14.49 -13.83
C LEU A 334 -5.85 -14.27 -12.59
N LEU A 335 -5.80 -13.08 -11.99
CA LEU A 335 -6.51 -12.76 -10.76
C LEU A 335 -8.04 -12.72 -10.95
N SER A 336 -8.53 -12.33 -12.12
CA SER A 336 -9.97 -12.31 -12.42
C SER A 336 -10.59 -13.71 -12.55
N LYS A 337 -9.76 -14.77 -12.62
CA LYS A 337 -10.22 -16.17 -12.65
C LYS A 337 -10.27 -16.81 -11.26
N VAL A 338 -9.70 -16.17 -10.24
CA VAL A 338 -9.52 -16.71 -8.88
C VAL A 338 -10.59 -16.12 -7.96
#